data_AF-A0A935A7U8-F1
#
_entry.id   AF-A0A935A7U8-F1
#
_cell.length_a   1.000
_cell.length_b   1.000
_cell.length_c   1.000
_cell.angle_alpha   90.00
_cell.angle_beta   90.00
_cell.angle_gamma   90.00
#
_symmetry.space_group_name_H-M   'P 1'
#
loop_
_entity.id
_entity.type
_entity.pdbx_description
1 polymer ?
#
loop_
_entity_poly.entity_id
_entity_poly.type
_entity_poly.pdbx_seq_one_letter_code
_entity_poly.pdbx_strand_id
1 'polypeptide(L)' 'MSTHDKEEEKVATKWQTMFDNVWLLFILSLVISGLIYNLWGIYDLLNVPPAP' A
#
# COMPACT_ATOMS: atom_id res chain seq x y z
N MET A 1 12.38 16.42 26.93
CA MET A 1 11.82 15.59 25.85
C MET A 1 10.32 15.82 25.80
N SER A 2 9.89 16.46 24.72
CA SER A 2 8.50 16.86 24.49
C SER A 2 7.63 15.62 24.31
N THR A 3 6.36 15.70 24.66
CA THR A 3 5.38 14.60 24.49
C THR A 3 5.26 14.17 23.02
N HIS A 4 5.51 15.10 22.08
CA HIS A 4 5.57 14.82 20.63
C HIS A 4 6.70 13.85 20.26
N ASP A 5 7.89 13.98 20.86
CA ASP A 5 9.05 13.12 20.54
C ASP A 5 8.76 11.65 20.87
N LYS A 6 8.00 11.39 21.95
CA LYS A 6 7.65 10.04 22.41
C LYS A 6 6.58 9.38 21.55
N GLU A 7 5.74 10.17 20.89
CA GLU A 7 4.72 9.65 19.97
C GLU A 7 5.34 9.31 18.63
N GLU A 8 6.21 10.16 18.10
CA GLU A 8 6.98 9.87 16.88
C GLU A 8 7.85 8.62 17.04
N GLU A 9 8.54 8.47 18.17
CA GLU A 9 9.36 7.29 18.47
C GLU A 9 8.53 6.00 18.48
N LYS A 10 7.36 6.02 19.13
CA LYS A 10 6.44 4.87 19.14
C LYS A 10 5.88 4.54 17.77
N VAL A 11 5.62 5.55 16.95
CA VAL A 11 5.12 5.36 15.59
C VAL A 11 6.23 4.77 14.71
N ALA A 12 7.47 5.25 14.84
CA ALA A 12 8.62 4.70 14.14
C ALA A 12 8.82 3.21 14.45
N THR A 13 8.78 2.81 15.74
CA THR A 13 8.93 1.40 16.12
C THR A 13 7.83 0.50 15.54
N LYS A 14 6.60 1.00 15.43
CA LYS A 14 5.47 0.25 14.84
C LYS A 14 5.67 0.00 13.34
N TRP A 15 6.07 1.03 12.60
CA TRP A 15 6.37 0.87 11.17
C TRP A 15 7.56 -0.05 10.97
N GLN A 16 8.62 0.09 11.76
CA GLN A 16 9.81 -0.78 11.71
C GLN A 16 9.43 -2.26 11.85
N THR A 17 8.63 -2.59 12.86
CA THR A 17 8.18 -3.96 13.11
C THR A 17 7.33 -4.52 11.95
N MET A 18 6.53 -3.68 11.29
CA MET A 18 5.74 -4.10 10.12
C MET A 18 6.64 -4.36 8.89
N PHE A 19 7.68 -3.55 8.69
CA PHE A 19 8.61 -3.68 7.56
C PHE A 19 9.68 -4.77 7.78
N ASP A 20 9.91 -5.21 9.01
CA ASP A 20 10.86 -6.31 9.31
C ASP A 20 10.32 -7.69 8.87
N ASN A 21 9.04 -7.82 8.55
CA ASN A 21 8.44 -9.08 8.13
C ASN A 21 8.38 -9.21 6.60
N VAL A 22 9.34 -9.94 6.02
CA VAL A 22 9.47 -10.19 4.57
C VAL A 22 8.19 -10.78 3.96
N TRP A 23 7.49 -11.69 4.66
CA TRP A 23 6.24 -12.27 4.17
C TRP A 23 5.11 -11.25 4.11
N LEU A 24 5.05 -10.36 5.09
CA LEU A 24 4.07 -9.28 5.11
C LEU A 24 4.31 -8.31 3.95
N LEU A 25 5.58 -7.97 3.69
CA LEU A 25 5.95 -7.14 2.54
C LEU A 25 5.67 -7.82 1.21
N PHE A 26 5.90 -9.13 1.11
CA PHE A 26 5.56 -9.90 -0.08
C PHE A 26 4.05 -9.86 -0.36
N ILE A 27 3.21 -10.14 0.64
CA ILE A 27 1.75 -10.05 0.50
C ILE A 27 1.33 -8.63 0.16
N LEU A 28 1.88 -7.63 0.84
CA LEU A 28 1.59 -6.23 0.58
C LEU A 28 1.94 -5.86 -0.87
N SER A 29 3.04 -6.37 -1.41
CA SER A 29 3.44 -6.15 -2.81
C SER A 29 2.45 -6.77 -3.79
N LEU A 30 1.93 -7.97 -3.50
CA LEU A 30 0.90 -8.62 -4.32
C LEU A 30 -0.41 -7.85 -4.26
N VAL A 31 -0.81 -7.37 -3.08
CA VAL A 31 -2.00 -6.55 -2.89
C VAL A 31 -1.89 -5.25 -3.68
N ILE A 32 -0.78 -4.52 -3.53
CA ILE A 32 -0.55 -3.27 -4.27
C ILE A 32 -0.56 -3.52 -5.78
N SER A 33 0.13 -4.55 -6.26
CA SER A 33 0.16 -4.90 -7.68
C SER A 33 -1.23 -5.26 -8.21
N GLY A 34 -1.97 -6.07 -7.45
CA GLY A 34 -3.35 -6.44 -7.77
C GLY A 34 -4.25 -5.22 -7.85
N LEU A 35 -4.18 -4.31 -6.87
CA LEU A 35 -4.95 -3.07 -6.86
C LEU A 35 -4.62 -2.18 -8.05
N ILE A 36 -3.34 -1.97 -8.35
CA ILE A 36 -2.91 -1.15 -9.50
C ILE A 36 -3.43 -1.75 -10.80
N TYR A 37 -3.28 -3.06 -11.00
CA TYR A 37 -3.72 -3.72 -12.23
C TYR A 37 -5.24 -3.69 -12.38
N ASN A 38 -5.98 -3.87 -11.29
CA ASN A 38 -7.44 -3.78 -11.31
C ASN A 38 -7.92 -2.35 -11.59
N LEU A 39 -7.33 -1.34 -10.94
CA LEU A 39 -7.69 0.06 -11.18
C LEU A 39 -7.35 0.49 -12.61
N TRP A 40 -6.18 0.09 -13.11
CA TRP A 40 -5.79 0.35 -14.49
C TRP A 40 -6.71 -0.35 -15.49
N GLY A 41 -7.06 -1.61 -15.26
CA GLY A 41 -8.00 -2.35 -16.11
C GLY A 41 -9.41 -1.76 -16.09
N ILE A 42 -9.90 -1.30 -14.94
CA ILE A 42 -11.19 -0.60 -14.84
C ILE A 42 -11.12 0.72 -15.61
N TYR A 43 -10.04 1.49 -15.44
CA TYR A 43 -9.85 2.75 -16.15
C TYR A 43 -9.81 2.53 -17.67
N ASP A 44 -9.13 1.48 -18.12
CA ASP A 44 -9.09 1.10 -19.52
C ASP A 44 -10.49 0.74 -20.04
N LEU A 45 -11.23 -0.11 -19.31
CA LEU A 45 -12.61 -0.49 -19.65
C LEU A 45 -13.57 0.71 -19.74
N LEU A 46 -13.41 1.71 -18.89
CA LEU A 46 -14.23 2.93 -18.94
C LEU A 46 -13.91 3.83 -20.13
N ASN A 47 -12.67 3.77 -20.64
CA ASN A 47 -12.22 4.55 -21.78
C ASN A 47 -12.33 3.80 -23.11
N VAL A 48 -12.52 2.48 -23.08
CA VAL A 48 -12.82 1.72 -24.29
C VAL A 48 -14.19 2.17 -24.81
N PRO A 49 -14.26 2.72 -26.04
CA PRO A 49 -15.53 3.06 -26.64
C PRO A 49 -16.36 1.76 -26.74
N PRO A 50 -17.67 1.82 -26.43
CA PRO A 50 -18.53 0.66 -26.62
C PRO A 50 -18.38 0.18 -28.07
N ALA A 51 -18.18 -1.13 -28.23
CA ALA A 51 -18.09 -1.74 -29.55
C ALA A 51 -19.29 -1.30 -30.42
N PRO A 52 -19.12 -1.17 -31.75
CA PRO A 52 -20.15 -0.67 -32.65
C PRO A 52 -21.46 -1.45 -32.57
#